data_AF-A0A8T7K6J1-F1
#
_entry.id   AF-A0A8T7K6J1-F1
#
_cell.length_a   1.000
_cell.length_b   1.000
_cell.length_c   1.000
_cell.angle_alpha   90.00
_cell.angle_beta   90.00
_cell.angle_gamma   90.00
#
_symmetry.space_group_name_H-M   'P 1'
#
loop_
_entity.id
_entity.type
_entity.pdbx_description
1 polymer ?
#
loop_
_entity_poly.entity_id
_entity_poly.type
_entity_poly.pdbx_seq_one_letter_code
_entity_poly.pdbx_strand_id
1 'polypeptide(L)'
;MKDWDKDLPPIARERLARIGEFSQEEKEKMIDSEKVNSLLSEFYQGQIDPESLWKRLKEEGKPSLLREAQIRLLDSLNFGSTPAELQKKRDGILAIETLKEEQNTSVIEQNLSLLEKLQKRYKAEIEQAYNGIRAEVERNPRLRLKQVQQGQNTMIVQLTVDEAIKQFPQWQDFLSNQEKRYRQEFAKVIEKLKRELK
;
A
#
# COMPACT_ATOMS: atom_id res chain seq x y z
N MET A 1 35.51 5.44 20.14
CA MET A 1 34.22 6.09 19.79
C MET A 1 34.08 6.02 18.28
N LYS A 2 33.08 5.31 17.76
CA LYS A 2 32.78 5.29 16.33
C LYS A 2 32.18 6.66 15.98
N ASP A 3 32.70 7.33 14.96
CA ASP A 3 32.34 8.70 14.58
C ASP A 3 30.96 8.69 13.88
N TRP A 4 29.92 8.31 14.62
CA TRP A 4 28.57 8.07 14.11
C TRP A 4 27.91 9.31 13.50
N ASP A 5 28.41 10.51 13.82
CA ASP A 5 27.96 11.75 13.21
C ASP A 5 28.27 11.80 11.70
N LYS A 6 29.40 11.22 11.26
CA LYS A 6 29.87 11.36 9.87
C LYS A 6 29.05 10.57 8.84
N ASP A 7 28.39 9.50 9.27
CA ASP A 7 27.60 8.62 8.41
C ASP A 7 26.11 9.04 8.30
N LEU A 8 25.73 10.13 8.97
CA LEU A 8 24.35 10.62 8.97
C LEU A 8 24.07 11.62 7.84
N PRO A 9 22.87 11.55 7.23
CA PRO A 9 22.38 12.58 6.32
C PRO A 9 22.37 13.97 6.98
N PRO A 10 22.64 15.07 6.25
CA PRO A 10 22.72 16.42 6.81
C PRO A 10 21.48 16.85 7.62
N ILE A 11 20.29 16.46 7.17
CA ILE A 11 19.01 16.75 7.84
C ILE A 11 18.91 16.05 9.19
N ALA A 12 19.48 14.84 9.33
CA ALA A 12 19.49 14.10 10.58
C ALA A 12 20.40 14.77 11.62
N ARG A 13 21.56 15.28 11.19
CA ARG A 13 22.47 16.05 12.07
C ARG A 13 21.83 17.34 12.56
N GLU A 14 21.13 18.04 11.67
CA GLU A 14 20.42 19.27 12.04
C GLU A 14 19.29 19.01 13.04
N ARG A 15 18.56 17.90 12.90
CA ARG A 15 17.53 17.48 13.87
C ARG A 15 18.12 17.10 15.22
N LEU A 16 19.24 16.36 15.24
CA LEU A 16 19.96 16.01 16.48
C LEU A 16 20.49 17.25 17.21
N ALA A 17 20.94 18.27 16.47
CA ALA A 17 21.45 19.51 17.05
C ALA A 17 20.36 20.43 17.60
N ARG A 18 19.11 20.34 17.11
CA ARG A 18 18.01 21.25 17.48
C ARG A 18 17.25 20.83 18.75
N ILE A 19 17.37 19.58 19.21
CA ILE A 19 16.48 19.01 20.24
C ILE A 19 17.30 18.42 21.40
N GLY A 20 17.85 19.29 22.28
CA GLY A 20 18.30 18.97 23.65
C GLY A 20 19.27 17.79 23.89
N GLU A 21 19.55 17.51 25.17
CA GLU A 21 20.34 16.34 25.60
C GLU A 21 19.47 15.08 25.61
N PHE A 22 19.23 14.50 24.43
CA PHE A 22 18.73 13.13 24.36
C PHE A 22 19.68 12.16 25.07
N SER A 23 19.11 11.14 25.71
CA SER A 23 19.87 9.98 26.17
C SER A 23 20.57 9.29 24.99
N GLN A 24 21.63 8.55 25.28
CA GLN A 24 22.37 7.80 24.25
C GLN A 24 21.45 6.83 23.48
N GLU A 25 20.49 6.23 24.17
CA GLU A 25 19.51 5.31 23.58
C GLU A 25 18.55 6.01 22.60
N GLU A 26 18.09 7.21 22.94
CA GLU A 26 17.21 8.00 22.06
C GLU A 26 17.95 8.47 20.80
N LYS A 27 19.22 8.86 20.94
CA LYS A 27 20.07 9.21 19.79
C LYS A 27 20.25 8.02 18.85
N GLU A 28 20.54 6.84 19.39
CA GLU A 28 20.70 5.62 18.59
C GLU A 28 19.42 5.22 17.86
N LYS A 29 18.25 5.31 18.52
CA LYS A 29 16.95 5.09 17.87
C LYS A 29 16.69 6.07 16.73
N MET A 30 17.05 7.35 16.91
CA MET A 30 16.84 8.36 15.89
C MET A 30 17.75 8.12 14.67
N ILE A 31 19.00 7.73 14.90
CA ILE A 31 19.95 7.34 13.86
C ILE A 31 19.44 6.14 13.07
N ASP A 32 18.99 5.11 13.79
CA ASP A 32 18.48 3.88 13.18
C ASP A 32 17.24 4.17 12.31
N SER A 33 16.31 4.98 12.81
CA SER A 33 15.12 5.43 12.08
C SER A 33 15.46 6.21 10.80
N GLU A 34 16.44 7.11 10.84
CA GLU A 34 16.84 7.87 9.64
C GLU A 34 17.55 6.99 8.60
N LYS A 35 18.33 5.99 9.04
CA LYS A 35 18.89 4.99 8.12
C LYS A 35 17.79 4.20 7.42
N VAL A 36 16.80 3.73 8.16
CA VAL A 36 15.64 3.03 7.57
C VAL A 36 14.90 3.94 6.58
N ASN A 37 14.69 5.22 6.92
CA ASN A 37 14.07 6.19 6.01
C ASN A 37 14.83 6.29 4.67
N SER A 38 16.14 6.49 4.73
CA SER A 38 16.98 6.62 3.53
C SER A 38 16.88 5.37 2.66
N LEU A 39 17.03 4.21 3.30
CA LEU A 39 17.04 2.92 2.60
C LEU A 39 15.70 2.61 1.94
N LEU A 40 14.60 2.83 2.67
CA LEU A 40 13.26 2.61 2.13
C LEU A 40 12.90 3.65 1.06
N SER A 41 13.41 4.87 1.14
CA SER A 41 13.24 5.88 0.08
C SER A 41 13.84 5.39 -1.24
N GLU A 42 15.08 4.91 -1.24
CA GLU A 42 15.72 4.31 -2.43
C GLU A 42 14.92 3.11 -2.95
N PHE A 43 14.42 2.27 -2.05
CA PHE A 43 13.59 1.12 -2.40
C PHE A 43 12.27 1.54 -3.07
N TYR A 44 11.57 2.52 -2.51
CA TYR A 44 10.32 3.02 -3.09
C TYR A 44 10.54 3.71 -4.44
N GLN A 45 11.66 4.39 -4.62
CA GLN A 45 12.04 5.02 -5.89
C GLN A 45 12.51 4.02 -6.96
N GLY A 46 12.66 2.74 -6.62
CA GLY A 46 13.11 1.74 -7.60
C GLY A 46 14.62 1.66 -7.76
N GLN A 47 15.39 2.41 -6.98
CA GLN A 47 16.85 2.44 -7.06
C GLN A 47 17.48 1.16 -6.49
N ILE A 48 16.80 0.53 -5.53
CA ILE A 48 17.14 -0.79 -5.01
C ILE A 48 15.96 -1.76 -5.10
N ASP A 49 16.29 -3.03 -5.27
CA ASP A 49 15.37 -4.17 -5.31
C ASP A 49 15.34 -4.89 -3.94
N PRO A 50 14.45 -5.90 -3.74
CA PRO A 50 14.37 -6.63 -2.47
C PRO A 50 15.68 -7.29 -2.05
N GLU A 51 16.48 -7.80 -2.99
CA GLU A 51 17.77 -8.42 -2.71
C GLU A 51 18.81 -7.40 -2.24
N SER A 52 18.87 -6.23 -2.86
CA SER A 52 19.75 -5.13 -2.47
C SER A 52 19.34 -4.55 -1.11
N LEU A 53 18.03 -4.44 -0.85
CA LEU A 53 17.49 -4.06 0.44
C LEU A 53 17.92 -5.06 1.53
N TRP A 54 17.80 -6.36 1.25
CA TRP A 54 18.25 -7.43 2.13
C TRP A 54 19.74 -7.32 2.46
N LYS A 55 20.61 -7.16 1.45
CA LYS A 55 22.06 -7.05 1.65
C LYS A 55 22.43 -5.90 2.57
N ARG A 56 21.87 -4.71 2.33
CA ARG A 56 22.17 -3.52 3.14
C ARG A 56 21.68 -3.66 4.58
N LEU A 57 20.51 -4.28 4.80
CA LEU A 57 20.01 -4.55 6.15
C LEU A 57 20.81 -5.63 6.88
N LYS A 58 21.30 -6.63 6.15
CA LYS A 58 22.18 -7.68 6.70
C LYS A 58 23.51 -7.11 7.20
N GLU A 59 24.10 -6.16 6.45
CA GLU A 59 25.36 -5.51 6.82
C GLU A 59 25.25 -4.69 8.11
N GLU A 60 24.08 -4.09 8.36
CA GLU A 60 23.82 -3.36 9.61
C GLU A 60 23.66 -4.31 10.80
N GLY A 61 23.07 -5.49 10.60
CA GLY A 61 23.02 -6.56 11.60
C GLY A 61 22.24 -6.24 12.90
N LYS A 62 21.44 -5.17 12.93
CA LYS A 62 20.66 -4.77 14.12
C LYS A 62 19.21 -5.26 14.04
N PRO A 63 18.72 -6.06 15.00
CA PRO A 63 17.32 -6.52 15.01
C PRO A 63 16.27 -5.38 15.03
N SER A 64 16.55 -4.27 15.73
CA SER A 64 15.67 -3.10 15.78
C SER A 64 15.43 -2.49 14.40
N LEU A 65 16.47 -2.40 13.57
CA LEU A 65 16.40 -1.90 12.19
C LEU A 65 15.55 -2.81 11.30
N LEU A 66 15.70 -4.13 11.43
CA LEU A 66 14.95 -5.11 10.64
C LEU A 66 13.44 -4.97 10.90
N ARG A 67 13.06 -4.92 12.18
CA ARG A 67 11.66 -4.76 12.58
C ARG A 67 11.08 -3.44 12.09
N GLU A 68 11.81 -2.34 12.28
CA GLU A 68 11.36 -1.02 11.86
C GLU A 68 11.18 -0.94 10.33
N ALA A 69 12.13 -1.48 9.56
CA ALA A 69 12.05 -1.53 8.10
C ALA A 69 10.82 -2.33 7.63
N GLN A 70 10.54 -3.49 8.23
CA GLN A 70 9.35 -4.26 7.91
C GLN A 70 8.05 -3.55 8.26
N ILE A 71 7.97 -2.92 9.43
CA ILE A 71 6.78 -2.16 9.84
C ILE A 71 6.50 -1.04 8.82
N ARG A 72 7.52 -0.29 8.43
CA ARG A 72 7.38 0.80 7.45
C ARG A 72 7.01 0.30 6.05
N LEU A 73 7.57 -0.83 5.61
CA LEU A 73 7.14 -1.47 4.36
C LEU A 73 5.67 -1.89 4.42
N LEU A 74 5.26 -2.47 5.55
CA LEU A 74 3.89 -2.91 5.77
C LEU A 74 2.92 -1.73 5.82
N ASP A 75 3.27 -0.64 6.49
CA ASP A 75 2.49 0.62 6.51
C ASP A 75 2.40 1.27 5.12
N SER A 76 3.37 1.02 4.25
CA SER A 76 3.33 1.49 2.87
C SER A 76 2.41 0.63 1.97
N LEU A 77 1.94 -0.53 2.41
CA LEU A 77 1.02 -1.35 1.63
C LEU A 77 -0.34 -0.67 1.56
N ASN A 78 -0.82 -0.44 0.34
CA ASN A 78 -2.12 0.17 0.09
C ASN A 78 -2.99 -0.79 -0.71
N PHE A 79 -4.28 -0.82 -0.40
CA PHE A 79 -5.27 -1.57 -1.16
C PHE A 79 -5.29 -1.17 -2.65
N GLY A 80 -5.00 0.10 -2.96
CA GLY A 80 -4.92 0.61 -4.33
C GLY A 80 -3.61 0.34 -5.07
N SER A 81 -2.63 -0.32 -4.45
CA SER A 81 -1.34 -0.60 -5.11
C SER A 81 -1.49 -1.52 -6.31
N THR A 82 -0.66 -1.29 -7.33
CA THR A 82 -0.55 -2.19 -8.48
C THR A 82 -0.01 -3.56 -8.06
N PRO A 83 -0.25 -4.63 -8.87
CA PRO A 83 0.31 -5.94 -8.58
C PRO A 83 1.84 -5.95 -8.45
N ALA A 84 2.53 -5.17 -9.29
CA ALA A 84 3.99 -5.07 -9.26
C ALA A 84 4.50 -4.37 -7.99
N GLU A 85 3.87 -3.28 -7.56
CA GLU A 85 4.22 -2.59 -6.31
C GLU A 85 3.95 -3.47 -5.09
N LEU A 86 2.81 -4.17 -5.07
CA LEU A 86 2.46 -5.10 -4.00
C LEU A 86 3.49 -6.23 -3.93
N GLN A 87 3.81 -6.85 -5.07
CA GLN A 87 4.79 -7.93 -5.13
C GLN A 87 6.16 -7.46 -4.64
N LYS A 88 6.66 -6.33 -5.15
CA LYS A 88 7.93 -5.75 -4.73
C LYS A 88 7.99 -5.58 -3.20
N LYS A 89 6.95 -5.00 -2.59
CA LYS A 89 6.89 -4.80 -1.14
C LYS A 89 6.79 -6.11 -0.37
N ARG A 90 6.03 -7.10 -0.87
CA ARG A 90 5.97 -8.45 -0.27
C ARG A 90 7.33 -9.10 -0.24
N ASP A 91 8.05 -9.07 -1.36
CA ASP A 91 9.38 -9.65 -1.48
C ASP A 91 10.35 -8.96 -0.52
N GLY A 92 10.27 -7.62 -0.39
CA GLY A 92 11.04 -6.87 0.59
C GLY A 92 10.72 -7.29 2.04
N ILE A 93 9.45 -7.40 2.42
CA ILE A 93 9.03 -7.80 3.78
C ILE A 93 9.54 -9.21 4.12
N LEU A 94 9.38 -10.15 3.19
CA LEU A 94 9.81 -11.54 3.36
C LEU A 94 11.33 -11.65 3.41
N ALA A 95 12.05 -10.92 2.55
CA ALA A 95 13.49 -10.88 2.58
C ALA A 95 13.98 -10.43 3.95
N ILE A 96 13.46 -9.34 4.50
CA ILE A 96 13.85 -8.87 5.84
C ILE A 96 13.52 -9.91 6.92
N GLU A 97 12.42 -10.65 6.78
CA GLU A 97 12.06 -11.69 7.75
C GLU A 97 13.11 -12.79 7.82
N THR A 98 13.73 -13.15 6.70
CA THR A 98 14.81 -14.16 6.67
C THR A 98 16.08 -13.75 7.41
N LEU A 99 16.25 -12.45 7.72
CA LEU A 99 17.40 -11.94 8.46
C LEU A 99 17.23 -12.06 9.98
N LYS A 100 16.03 -12.39 10.46
CA LYS A 100 15.76 -12.51 11.89
C LYS A 100 16.16 -13.88 12.43
N GLU A 101 16.53 -13.90 13.71
CA GLU A 101 16.78 -15.14 14.45
C GLU A 101 15.47 -15.92 14.68
N GLU A 102 14.42 -15.23 15.14
CA GLU A 102 13.07 -15.77 15.24
C GLU A 102 12.26 -15.37 14.01
N GLN A 103 11.95 -16.34 13.16
CA GLN A 103 11.23 -16.12 11.90
C GLN A 103 9.79 -16.62 11.98
N ASN A 104 8.87 -15.79 11.48
CA ASN A 104 7.46 -16.11 11.26
C ASN A 104 7.12 -16.14 9.76
N THR A 105 8.11 -16.44 8.90
CA THR A 105 8.02 -16.37 7.43
C THR A 105 6.75 -16.99 6.86
N SER A 106 6.40 -18.22 7.28
CA SER A 106 5.20 -18.90 6.75
C SER A 106 3.90 -18.15 7.08
N VAL A 107 3.77 -17.64 8.31
CA VAL A 107 2.58 -16.90 8.76
C VAL A 107 2.49 -15.56 8.04
N ILE A 108 3.62 -14.87 7.90
CA ILE A 108 3.70 -13.59 7.17
C ILE A 108 3.34 -13.80 5.70
N GLU A 109 3.92 -14.80 5.04
CA GLU A 109 3.65 -15.12 3.63
C GLU A 109 2.18 -15.46 3.38
N GLN A 110 1.55 -16.23 4.27
CA GLN A 110 0.12 -16.55 4.19
C GLN A 110 -0.76 -15.30 4.27
N ASN A 111 -0.48 -14.39 5.22
CA ASN A 111 -1.24 -13.15 5.36
C ASN A 111 -0.98 -12.19 4.19
N LEU A 112 0.26 -12.09 3.67
CA LEU A 112 0.57 -11.31 2.47
C LEU A 112 -0.15 -11.87 1.22
N SER A 113 -0.25 -13.19 1.10
CA SER A 113 -1.03 -13.85 0.04
C SER A 113 -2.53 -13.57 0.16
N LEU A 114 -3.05 -13.41 1.38
CA LEU A 114 -4.44 -13.01 1.61
C LEU A 114 -4.71 -11.58 1.10
N LEU A 115 -3.78 -10.64 1.29
CA LEU A 115 -3.89 -9.27 0.75
C LEU A 115 -4.03 -9.29 -0.79
N GLU A 116 -3.20 -10.08 -1.47
CA GLU A 116 -3.27 -10.24 -2.93
C GLU A 116 -4.61 -10.86 -3.37
N LYS A 117 -5.08 -11.89 -2.66
CA LYS A 117 -6.39 -12.51 -2.93
C LYS A 117 -7.53 -11.52 -2.76
N LEU A 118 -7.48 -10.64 -1.76
CA LEU A 118 -8.47 -9.59 -1.56
C LEU A 118 -8.52 -8.62 -2.75
N GLN A 119 -7.36 -8.15 -3.24
CA GLN A 119 -7.31 -7.28 -4.42
C GLN A 119 -7.86 -7.97 -5.68
N LYS A 120 -7.50 -9.24 -5.91
CA LYS A 120 -7.99 -10.02 -7.06
C LYS A 120 -9.50 -10.21 -7.00
N ARG A 121 -10.03 -10.57 -5.83
CA ARG A 121 -11.46 -10.79 -5.61
C ARG A 121 -12.26 -9.51 -5.81
N TYR A 122 -11.78 -8.38 -5.28
CA TYR A 122 -12.41 -7.07 -5.52
C TYR A 122 -12.54 -6.78 -7.02
N LYS A 123 -11.44 -6.91 -7.78
CA LYS A 123 -11.46 -6.67 -9.24
C LYS A 123 -12.47 -7.57 -9.96
N ALA A 124 -12.47 -8.86 -9.63
CA ALA A 124 -13.39 -9.82 -10.23
C ALA A 124 -14.87 -9.51 -9.91
N GLU A 125 -15.18 -9.13 -8.66
CA GLU A 125 -16.54 -8.77 -8.26
C GLU A 125 -17.02 -7.48 -8.95
N ILE A 126 -16.14 -6.47 -9.09
CA ILE A 126 -16.44 -5.25 -9.85
C ILE A 126 -16.71 -5.57 -11.32
N GLU A 127 -15.84 -6.37 -11.96
CA GLU A 127 -15.98 -6.74 -13.37
C GLU A 127 -17.27 -7.54 -13.62
N GLN A 128 -17.57 -8.52 -12.77
CA GLN A 128 -18.79 -9.31 -12.87
C GLN A 128 -20.05 -8.43 -12.76
N ALA A 129 -20.09 -7.54 -11.78
CA ALA A 129 -21.21 -6.63 -11.60
C ALA A 129 -21.35 -5.66 -12.78
N TYR A 130 -20.25 -5.11 -13.28
CA TYR A 130 -20.23 -4.25 -14.46
C TYR A 130 -20.82 -4.95 -15.68
N ASN A 131 -20.37 -6.18 -15.95
CA ASN A 131 -20.83 -6.98 -17.09
C ASN A 131 -22.33 -7.32 -16.98
N GLY A 132 -22.83 -7.55 -15.76
CA GLY A 132 -24.27 -7.72 -15.51
C GLY A 132 -25.09 -6.49 -15.91
N ILE A 133 -24.70 -5.30 -15.44
CA ILE A 133 -25.38 -4.04 -15.76
C ILE A 133 -25.24 -3.73 -17.25
N ARG A 134 -24.06 -3.97 -17.84
CA ARG A 134 -23.81 -3.78 -19.26
C ARG A 134 -24.80 -4.55 -20.12
N ALA A 135 -25.01 -5.83 -19.83
CA ALA A 135 -25.97 -6.66 -20.56
C ALA A 135 -27.42 -6.11 -20.46
N GLU A 136 -27.79 -5.52 -19.33
CA GLU A 136 -29.10 -4.89 -19.15
C GLU A 136 -29.24 -3.61 -20.00
N VAL A 137 -28.23 -2.73 -19.96
CA VAL A 137 -28.20 -1.48 -20.74
C VAL A 137 -28.19 -1.74 -22.25
N GLU A 138 -27.46 -2.76 -22.69
CA GLU A 138 -27.44 -3.18 -24.10
C GLU A 138 -28.81 -3.68 -24.57
N ARG A 139 -29.55 -4.40 -23.70
CA ARG A 139 -30.90 -4.91 -24.00
C ARG A 139 -32.00 -3.84 -23.92
N ASN A 140 -31.76 -2.76 -23.18
CA ASN A 140 -32.74 -1.68 -23.03
C ASN A 140 -32.14 -0.31 -23.42
N PRO A 141 -32.22 0.09 -24.70
CA PRO A 141 -31.69 1.36 -25.19
C PRO A 141 -32.21 2.62 -24.47
N ARG A 142 -33.38 2.55 -23.83
CA ARG A 142 -33.95 3.70 -23.08
C ARG A 142 -33.11 4.07 -21.87
N LEU A 143 -32.39 3.11 -21.28
CA LEU A 143 -31.48 3.35 -20.15
C LEU A 143 -30.29 4.24 -20.51
N ARG A 144 -30.07 4.50 -21.80
CA ARG A 144 -29.01 5.39 -22.31
C ARG A 144 -29.49 6.81 -22.56
N LEU A 145 -30.77 7.10 -22.40
CA LEU A 145 -31.32 8.43 -22.66
C LEU A 145 -31.21 9.29 -21.41
N LYS A 146 -30.58 10.45 -21.53
CA LYS A 146 -30.43 11.43 -20.45
C LYS A 146 -31.01 12.77 -20.87
N GLN A 147 -31.86 13.33 -20.02
CA GLN A 147 -32.33 14.71 -20.17
C GLN A 147 -31.30 15.67 -19.59
N VAL A 148 -30.95 16.69 -20.37
CA VAL A 148 -30.03 17.77 -19.95
C VAL A 148 -30.68 19.12 -20.24
N GLN A 149 -30.53 20.07 -19.31
CA GLN A 149 -30.95 21.45 -19.54
C GLN A 149 -29.86 22.21 -20.30
N GLN A 150 -30.26 22.92 -21.35
CA GLN A 150 -29.41 23.86 -22.08
C GLN A 150 -30.16 25.19 -22.20
N GLY A 151 -29.85 26.13 -21.30
CA GLY A 151 -30.59 27.39 -21.18
C GLY A 151 -32.04 27.13 -20.71
N GLN A 152 -33.03 27.62 -21.46
CA GLN A 152 -34.46 27.38 -21.18
C GLN A 152 -35.01 26.08 -21.80
N ASN A 153 -34.21 25.35 -22.59
CA ASN A 153 -34.65 24.15 -23.30
C ASN A 153 -34.13 22.87 -22.65
N THR A 154 -34.93 21.80 -22.72
CA THR A 154 -34.52 20.45 -22.32
C THR A 154 -34.21 19.63 -23.58
N MET A 155 -33.00 19.07 -23.64
CA MET A 155 -32.59 18.16 -24.71
C MET A 155 -32.44 16.73 -24.20
N ILE A 156 -32.68 15.75 -25.07
CA ILE A 156 -32.40 14.34 -24.80
C ILE A 156 -31.07 14.00 -25.48
N VAL A 157 -30.09 13.58 -24.68
CA VAL A 157 -28.80 13.09 -25.15
C VAL A 157 -28.78 11.58 -25.01
N GLN A 158 -28.26 10.89 -26.03
CA GLN A 158 -28.02 9.45 -25.99
C GLN A 158 -26.58 9.20 -25.53
N LEU A 159 -26.45 8.57 -24.36
CA LEU A 159 -25.18 8.14 -23.80
C LEU A 159 -24.69 6.86 -24.48
N THR A 160 -23.38 6.64 -24.42
CA THR A 160 -22.81 5.30 -24.64
C THR A 160 -23.21 4.36 -23.49
N VAL A 161 -23.01 3.05 -23.69
CA VAL A 161 -23.28 2.04 -22.66
C VAL A 161 -22.46 2.33 -21.39
N ASP A 162 -21.17 2.59 -21.55
CA ASP A 162 -20.26 2.84 -20.43
C ASP A 162 -20.60 4.14 -19.68
N GLU A 163 -20.99 5.19 -20.40
CA GLU A 163 -21.43 6.45 -19.78
C GLU A 163 -22.72 6.28 -19.00
N ALA A 164 -23.69 5.53 -19.53
CA ALA A 164 -24.95 5.25 -18.85
C ALA A 164 -24.71 4.48 -17.54
N ILE A 165 -23.90 3.41 -17.58
CA ILE A 165 -23.58 2.61 -16.39
C ILE A 165 -22.94 3.47 -15.29
N LYS A 166 -21.96 4.32 -15.66
CA LYS A 166 -21.28 5.22 -14.71
C LYS A 166 -22.22 6.23 -14.05
N GLN A 167 -23.36 6.53 -14.67
CA GLN A 167 -24.35 7.46 -14.12
C GLN A 167 -25.35 6.78 -13.18
N PHE A 168 -25.41 5.44 -13.13
CA PHE A 168 -26.40 4.74 -12.32
C PHE A 168 -26.09 4.85 -10.82
N PRO A 169 -27.04 5.32 -9.99
CA PRO A 169 -26.84 5.40 -8.54
C PRO A 169 -26.47 4.05 -7.93
N GLN A 170 -27.16 2.98 -8.34
CA GLN A 170 -26.87 1.60 -7.89
C GLN A 170 -25.44 1.15 -8.18
N TRP A 171 -24.84 1.62 -9.28
CA TRP A 171 -23.44 1.30 -9.62
C TRP A 171 -22.48 2.07 -8.72
N GLN A 172 -22.74 3.36 -8.49
CA GLN A 172 -21.93 4.19 -7.59
C GLN A 172 -22.00 3.69 -6.14
N ASP A 173 -23.20 3.35 -5.66
CA ASP A 173 -23.41 2.79 -4.33
C ASP A 173 -22.70 1.43 -4.19
N PHE A 174 -22.79 0.58 -5.21
CA PHE A 174 -22.06 -0.68 -5.24
C PHE A 174 -20.55 -0.47 -5.15
N LEU A 175 -19.97 0.41 -5.97
CA LEU A 175 -18.54 0.72 -5.95
C LEU A 175 -18.08 1.22 -4.58
N SER A 176 -18.82 2.17 -4.00
CA SER A 176 -18.52 2.74 -2.67
C SER A 176 -18.56 1.67 -1.58
N ASN A 177 -19.59 0.82 -1.59
CA ASN A 177 -19.74 -0.27 -0.62
C ASN A 177 -18.62 -1.31 -0.76
N GLN A 178 -18.26 -1.69 -1.98
CA GLN A 178 -17.17 -2.63 -2.23
C GLN A 178 -15.83 -2.07 -1.79
N GLU A 179 -15.53 -0.82 -2.16
CA GLU A 179 -14.29 -0.17 -1.76
C GLU A 179 -14.17 -0.11 -0.23
N LYS A 180 -15.24 0.33 0.47
CA LYS A 180 -15.25 0.39 1.93
C LYS A 180 -15.01 -0.98 2.56
N ARG A 181 -15.73 -2.01 2.10
CA ARG A 181 -15.62 -3.38 2.61
C ARG A 181 -14.20 -3.93 2.44
N TYR A 182 -13.65 -3.87 1.23
CA TYR A 182 -12.33 -4.45 0.97
C TYR A 182 -11.19 -3.66 1.61
N ARG A 183 -11.29 -2.32 1.72
CA ARG A 183 -10.33 -1.53 2.48
C ARG A 183 -10.31 -1.92 3.95
N GLN A 184 -11.48 -2.16 4.56
CA GLN A 184 -11.57 -2.61 5.95
C GLN A 184 -10.95 -4.01 6.14
N GLU A 185 -11.26 -4.96 5.26
CA GLU A 185 -10.65 -6.31 5.33
C GLU A 185 -9.14 -6.27 5.11
N PHE A 186 -8.66 -5.45 4.16
CA PHE A 186 -7.24 -5.25 3.92
C PHE A 186 -6.54 -4.69 5.17
N ALA A 187 -7.11 -3.66 5.81
CA ALA A 187 -6.58 -3.07 7.03
C ALA A 187 -6.51 -4.08 8.19
N LYS A 188 -7.52 -4.94 8.35
CA LYS A 188 -7.49 -6.02 9.38
C LYS A 188 -6.32 -6.98 9.17
N VAL A 189 -6.02 -7.34 7.93
CA VAL A 189 -4.89 -8.23 7.60
C VAL A 189 -3.55 -7.52 7.86
N ILE A 190 -3.43 -6.23 7.55
CA ILE A 190 -2.25 -5.41 7.90
C ILE A 190 -2.04 -5.35 9.40
N GLU A 191 -3.09 -5.09 10.19
CA GLU A 191 -2.98 -5.04 11.65
C GLU A 191 -2.65 -6.42 12.26
N LYS A 192 -3.13 -7.50 11.65
CA LYS A 192 -2.69 -8.85 12.02
C LYS A 192 -1.20 -9.04 11.72
N LEU A 193 -0.75 -8.70 10.52
CA LEU A 193 0.67 -8.79 10.13
C LEU A 193 1.58 -8.02 11.09
N LYS A 194 1.21 -6.80 11.51
CA LYS A 194 1.99 -6.02 12.50
C LYS A 194 2.23 -6.75 13.81
N ARG A 195 1.27 -7.57 14.26
CA ARG A 195 1.38 -8.35 15.49
C ARG A 195 2.29 -9.57 15.35
N GLU A 196 2.41 -10.09 14.13
CA GLU A 196 3.29 -11.22 13.82
C GLU A 196 4.77 -10.77 13.64
N LEU A 197 5.01 -9.48 13.40
CA LEU A 197 6.35 -8.90 13.33
C LEU A 197 6.94 -8.76 14.74
N LYS A 198 7.70 -9.77 15.15
CA LYS A 198 8.53 -9.74 16.35
C LYS A 198 9.76 -8.84 16.17
#